data_AF-A0A9W9VX46-F1
#
_entry.id   AF-A0A9W9VX46-F1
#
_cell.length_a   1.000
_cell.length_b   1.000
_cell.length_c   1.000
_cell.angle_alpha   90.00
_cell.angle_beta   90.00
_cell.angle_gamma   90.00
#
_symmetry.space_group_name_H-M   'P 1'
#
loop_
_entity.id
_entity.type
_entity.pdbx_description
1 polymer ?
#
loop_
_entity_poly.entity_id
_entity_poly.type
_entity_poly.pdbx_seq_one_letter_code
_entity_poly.pdbx_strand_id
1 'polypeptide(L)'
;MIDLAARHAGENLKHKPLQAISKLAPFSALIISIILVIFFLIRFYILEGFLIKWLYGPIYTNLNEQNRRGFINHHIAGATKILILAIAAYPFVVITFGKETFSTPFAPQLNSVVTMGDMLIVVAQMLIAMYIFELLYRSKLSPVAILHHIGTIIIGQSAIAISLRLAREPDADIEFILCTVWGAFDIVSEFFPHVAIVLYRIWPNRHKFLSTVFLLSCFTTAAGTTCETIVTMWLFGTLWNQWQIAFKVATPLLHIAFSAAQIHGSMVFWRMYKKQRKLLREEEERADSFKEGNIGIALQSSAESMFPENR
;
A
#
# COMPACT_ATOMS: atom_id res chain seq x y z
N MET A 1 -29.91 6.52 7.34
CA MET A 1 -29.18 5.33 7.85
C MET A 1 -27.69 5.58 8.09
N ILE A 2 -26.95 6.21 7.17
CA ILE A 2 -25.50 6.51 7.35
C ILE A 2 -25.23 7.42 8.57
N ASP A 3 -26.06 8.44 8.80
CA ASP A 3 -25.93 9.37 9.95
C ASP A 3 -26.15 8.67 11.31
N LEU A 4 -27.03 7.67 11.38
CA LEU A 4 -27.29 6.95 12.63
C LEU A 4 -26.12 6.03 13.00
N ALA A 5 -25.57 5.29 12.03
CA ALA A 5 -24.43 4.39 12.25
C ALA A 5 -23.16 5.16 12.65
N ALA A 6 -22.91 6.32 12.00
CA ALA A 6 -21.79 7.19 12.35
C ALA A 6 -21.92 7.75 13.78
N ARG A 7 -23.11 8.20 14.19
CA ARG A 7 -23.35 8.69 15.57
C ARG A 7 -23.10 7.59 16.61
N HIS A 8 -23.59 6.37 16.38
CA HIS A 8 -23.40 5.26 17.32
C HIS A 8 -21.93 4.82 17.40
N ALA A 9 -21.19 4.81 16.28
CA ALA A 9 -19.76 4.50 16.28
C ALA A 9 -18.96 5.54 17.08
N GLY A 10 -19.28 6.83 16.94
CA GLY A 10 -18.64 7.91 17.69
C GLY A 10 -18.91 7.86 19.20
N GLU A 11 -20.12 7.48 19.62
CA GLU A 11 -20.42 7.27 21.04
C GLU A 11 -19.69 6.06 21.62
N ASN A 12 -19.64 4.94 20.91
CA ASN A 12 -18.94 3.74 21.37
C ASN A 12 -17.45 3.99 21.62
N LEU A 13 -16.79 4.78 20.75
CA LEU A 13 -15.38 5.13 20.92
C LEU A 13 -15.13 5.98 22.18
N LYS A 14 -16.02 6.91 22.50
CA LYS A 14 -15.89 7.77 23.69
C LYS A 14 -15.97 7.00 25.02
N HIS A 15 -16.59 5.84 25.01
CA HIS A 15 -16.84 5.02 26.19
C HIS A 15 -15.95 3.76 26.27
N LYS A 16 -14.95 3.62 25.39
CA LYS A 16 -14.01 2.49 25.50
C LYS A 16 -13.17 2.61 26.78
N PRO A 17 -12.98 1.49 27.51
CA PRO A 17 -12.15 1.51 28.70
C PRO A 17 -10.68 1.51 28.33
N LEU A 18 -9.92 2.40 28.98
CA LEU A 18 -8.46 2.45 28.92
C LEU A 18 -7.88 1.11 29.37
N GLN A 19 -7.27 0.37 28.43
CA GLN A 19 -6.75 -0.98 28.68
C GLN A 19 -5.50 -1.28 27.84
N ALA A 20 -4.70 -2.25 28.30
CA ALA A 20 -3.54 -2.69 27.55
C ALA A 20 -3.98 -3.27 26.20
N ILE A 21 -3.33 -2.84 25.11
CA ILE A 21 -3.71 -3.26 23.76
C ILE A 21 -3.42 -4.74 23.50
N SER A 22 -2.47 -5.36 24.22
CA SER A 22 -2.15 -6.78 24.13
C SER A 22 -1.10 -7.16 25.18
N LYS A 23 -1.10 -8.43 25.62
CA LYS A 23 -0.01 -9.00 26.45
C LYS A 23 1.28 -9.21 25.64
N LEU A 24 1.19 -9.22 24.31
CA LEU A 24 2.32 -9.34 23.40
C LEU A 24 3.05 -8.02 23.15
N ALA A 25 2.46 -6.87 23.51
CA ALA A 25 3.05 -5.56 23.24
C ALA A 25 4.51 -5.41 23.75
N PRO A 26 4.91 -5.92 24.94
CA PRO A 26 6.31 -5.88 25.38
C PRO A 26 7.28 -6.69 24.50
N PHE A 27 6.77 -7.66 23.75
CA PHE A 27 7.54 -8.54 22.85
C PHE A 27 7.60 -8.01 21.41
N SER A 28 7.16 -6.78 21.16
CA SER A 28 7.12 -6.16 19.82
C SER A 28 8.44 -6.26 19.05
N ALA A 29 9.58 -6.02 19.72
CA ALA A 29 10.91 -6.13 19.10
C ALA A 29 11.25 -7.58 18.70
N LEU A 30 10.78 -8.57 19.46
CA LEU A 30 10.95 -9.98 19.11
C LEU A 30 10.05 -10.36 17.93
N ILE A 31 8.78 -9.93 17.95
CA ILE A 31 7.80 -10.19 16.88
C ILE A 31 8.29 -9.62 15.55
N ILE A 32 8.73 -8.36 15.51
CA ILE A 32 9.24 -7.75 14.28
C ILE A 32 10.50 -8.46 13.78
N SER A 33 11.39 -8.90 14.68
CA SER A 33 12.58 -9.65 14.32
C SER A 33 12.23 -11.00 13.68
N ILE A 34 11.27 -11.73 14.24
CA ILE A 34 10.77 -12.98 13.67
C ILE A 34 10.20 -12.74 12.26
N ILE A 35 9.40 -11.68 12.08
CA ILE A 35 8.81 -11.36 10.78
C ILE A 35 9.89 -11.01 9.74
N LEU A 36 10.91 -10.24 10.13
CA LEU A 36 12.03 -9.91 9.24
C LEU A 36 12.83 -11.16 8.83
N VAL A 37 13.02 -12.12 9.74
CA VAL A 37 13.62 -13.43 9.42
C VAL A 37 12.74 -14.19 8.43
N ILE A 38 11.42 -14.22 8.64
CA ILE A 38 10.47 -14.85 7.71
C ILE A 38 10.55 -14.19 6.32
N PHE A 39 10.57 -12.86 6.24
CA PHE A 39 10.74 -12.16 4.96
C PHE A 39 12.05 -12.49 4.28
N PHE A 40 13.15 -12.58 5.02
CA PHE A 40 14.44 -13.01 4.48
C PHE A 40 14.35 -14.43 3.89
N LEU A 41 13.78 -15.38 4.63
CA LEU A 41 13.65 -16.78 4.20
C LEU A 41 12.76 -16.91 2.96
N ILE A 42 11.60 -16.25 2.97
CA ILE A 42 10.67 -16.23 1.82
C ILE A 42 11.36 -15.60 0.60
N ARG A 43 12.00 -14.44 0.77
CA ARG A 43 12.72 -13.76 -0.29
C ARG A 43 13.79 -14.66 -0.91
N PHE A 44 14.69 -15.19 -0.08
CA PHE A 44 15.90 -15.86 -0.54
C PHE A 44 15.63 -17.26 -1.08
N TYR A 45 14.94 -18.10 -0.30
CA TYR A 45 14.75 -19.51 -0.64
C TYR A 45 13.53 -19.76 -1.53
N ILE A 46 12.44 -19.00 -1.33
CA ILE A 46 11.19 -19.24 -2.08
C ILE A 46 11.17 -18.39 -3.34
N LEU A 47 11.19 -17.05 -3.21
CA LEU A 47 10.97 -16.14 -4.33
C LEU A 47 12.16 -16.09 -5.31
N GLU A 48 13.34 -15.70 -4.83
CA GLU A 48 14.56 -15.64 -5.65
C GLU A 48 15.11 -17.04 -6.00
N GLY A 49 14.93 -17.98 -5.06
CA GLY A 49 15.36 -19.37 -5.21
C GLY A 49 14.67 -20.06 -6.38
N PHE A 50 13.33 -20.09 -6.38
CA PHE A 50 12.58 -20.83 -7.41
C PHE A 50 11.33 -20.12 -7.95
N LEU A 51 10.46 -19.58 -7.09
CA LEU A 51 9.07 -19.29 -7.45
C LEU A 51 8.95 -18.21 -8.53
N ILE A 52 9.71 -17.12 -8.41
CA ILE A 52 9.61 -15.99 -9.35
C ILE A 52 10.26 -16.35 -10.69
N LYS A 53 11.36 -17.12 -10.67
CA LYS A 53 11.98 -17.64 -11.89
C LYS A 53 11.03 -18.60 -12.62
N TRP A 54 10.31 -19.43 -11.88
CA TRP A 54 9.33 -20.36 -12.47
C TRP A 54 8.10 -19.63 -13.02
N LEU A 55 7.52 -18.69 -12.27
CA LEU A 55 6.31 -17.96 -12.70
C LEU A 55 6.53 -17.00 -13.86
N TYR A 56 7.68 -16.30 -13.89
CA TYR A 56 7.92 -15.21 -14.84
C TYR A 56 9.04 -15.51 -15.86
N GLY A 57 9.87 -16.52 -15.61
CA GLY A 57 10.88 -16.99 -16.54
C GLY A 57 11.80 -15.86 -17.06
N PRO A 58 11.96 -15.73 -18.39
CA PRO A 58 12.80 -14.71 -19.01
C PRO A 58 12.46 -13.27 -18.64
N ILE A 59 11.20 -12.98 -18.34
CA ILE A 59 10.76 -11.63 -17.94
C ILE A 59 11.54 -11.18 -16.71
N TYR A 60 11.71 -12.07 -15.73
CA TYR A 60 12.43 -11.77 -14.50
C TYR A 60 13.95 -11.85 -14.67
N THR A 61 14.48 -12.87 -15.37
CA THR A 61 15.93 -13.07 -15.49
C THR A 61 16.61 -11.98 -16.34
N ASN A 62 15.87 -11.33 -17.24
CA ASN A 62 16.38 -10.25 -18.08
C ASN A 62 16.31 -8.87 -17.39
N LEU A 63 15.72 -8.77 -16.18
CA LEU A 63 15.73 -7.52 -15.42
C LEU A 63 17.12 -7.24 -14.87
N ASN A 64 17.54 -5.98 -14.96
CA ASN A 64 18.72 -5.51 -14.23
C ASN A 64 18.51 -5.64 -12.71
N GLU A 65 19.61 -5.64 -11.95
CA GLU A 65 19.60 -5.87 -10.49
C GLU A 65 18.61 -4.97 -9.75
N GLN A 66 18.57 -3.69 -10.09
CA GLN A 66 17.68 -2.71 -9.48
C GLN A 66 16.20 -3.09 -9.68
N ASN A 67 15.82 -3.42 -10.93
CA ASN A 67 14.45 -3.79 -11.25
C ASN A 67 14.10 -5.17 -10.69
N ARG A 68 15.07 -6.09 -10.62
CA ARG A 68 14.91 -7.43 -10.07
C ARG A 68 14.58 -7.39 -8.58
N ARG A 69 15.37 -6.63 -7.79
CA ARG A 69 15.10 -6.40 -6.36
C ARG A 69 13.77 -5.69 -6.15
N GLY A 70 13.48 -4.66 -6.95
CA GLY A 70 12.18 -3.99 -6.93
C GLY A 70 11.01 -4.96 -7.17
N PHE A 71 11.14 -5.85 -8.16
CA PHE A 71 10.11 -6.81 -8.52
C PHE A 71 9.82 -7.81 -7.38
N ILE A 72 10.87 -8.38 -6.77
CA ILE A 72 10.72 -9.25 -5.59
C ILE A 72 10.06 -8.49 -4.43
N ASN A 73 10.51 -7.27 -4.16
CA ASN A 73 9.95 -6.45 -3.10
C ASN A 73 8.45 -6.19 -3.29
N HIS A 74 8.01 -5.85 -4.52
CA HIS A 74 6.59 -5.63 -4.79
C HIS A 74 5.73 -6.88 -4.53
N HIS A 75 6.26 -8.09 -4.73
CA HIS A 75 5.55 -9.33 -4.38
C HIS A 75 5.47 -9.54 -2.87
N ILE A 76 6.57 -9.36 -2.15
CA ILE A 76 6.59 -9.48 -0.68
C ILE A 76 5.63 -8.47 -0.06
N ALA A 77 5.72 -7.20 -0.48
CA ALA A 77 4.85 -6.14 0.01
C ALA A 77 3.38 -6.41 -0.33
N GLY A 78 3.07 -6.77 -1.58
CA GLY A 78 1.71 -7.10 -2.00
C GLY A 78 1.11 -8.29 -1.24
N ALA A 79 1.87 -9.38 -1.10
CA ALA A 79 1.43 -10.57 -0.37
C ALA A 79 1.23 -10.30 1.13
N THR A 80 2.14 -9.52 1.73
CA THR A 80 2.04 -9.11 3.14
C THR A 80 0.79 -8.25 3.36
N LYS A 81 0.53 -7.29 2.48
CA LYS A 81 -0.68 -6.43 2.50
C LYS A 81 -1.96 -7.27 2.42
N ILE A 82 -2.03 -8.28 1.54
CA ILE A 82 -3.16 -9.21 1.46
C ILE A 82 -3.35 -9.98 2.77
N LEU A 83 -2.26 -10.51 3.33
CA LEU A 83 -2.30 -11.29 4.57
C LEU A 83 -2.76 -10.43 5.75
N ILE A 84 -2.25 -9.19 5.85
CA ILE A 84 -2.69 -8.23 6.87
C ILE A 84 -4.19 -7.95 6.72
N LEU A 85 -4.68 -7.63 5.51
CA LEU A 85 -6.11 -7.37 5.31
C LEU A 85 -6.98 -8.56 5.73
N ALA A 86 -6.58 -9.79 5.36
CA ALA A 86 -7.33 -10.98 5.71
C ALA A 86 -7.39 -11.22 7.23
N ILE A 87 -6.28 -11.01 7.94
CA ILE A 87 -6.17 -11.24 9.38
C ILE A 87 -6.80 -10.10 10.18
N ALA A 88 -6.55 -8.85 9.77
CA ALA A 88 -6.90 -7.65 10.52
C ALA A 88 -8.34 -7.22 10.31
N ALA A 89 -8.99 -7.59 9.20
CA ALA A 89 -10.33 -7.09 8.85
C ALA A 89 -11.34 -7.25 9.98
N TYR A 90 -11.45 -8.45 10.55
CA TYR A 90 -12.37 -8.72 11.65
C TYR A 90 -12.06 -7.91 12.92
N PRO A 91 -10.85 -8.04 13.54
CA PRO A 91 -10.54 -7.33 14.79
C PRO A 91 -10.56 -5.81 14.61
N PHE A 92 -10.11 -5.30 13.45
CA PHE A 92 -10.18 -3.88 13.13
C PHE A 92 -11.62 -3.35 13.14
N VAL A 93 -12.54 -4.03 12.44
CA VAL A 93 -13.92 -3.55 12.33
C VAL A 93 -14.62 -3.58 13.69
N VAL A 94 -14.52 -4.68 14.43
CA VAL A 94 -15.27 -4.83 15.70
C VAL A 94 -14.71 -3.98 16.84
N ILE A 95 -13.41 -3.66 16.83
CA ILE A 95 -12.84 -2.72 17.80
C ILE A 95 -13.16 -1.28 17.38
N THR A 96 -12.85 -0.88 16.14
CA THR A 96 -12.93 0.52 15.74
C THR A 96 -14.38 1.01 15.64
N PHE A 97 -15.28 0.18 15.11
CA PHE A 97 -16.68 0.56 14.85
C PHE A 97 -17.69 -0.22 15.70
N GLY A 98 -17.26 -1.31 16.33
CA GLY A 98 -18.10 -2.16 17.18
C GLY A 98 -17.93 -1.89 18.68
N LYS A 99 -18.51 -2.80 19.46
CA LYS A 99 -18.51 -2.75 20.94
C LYS A 99 -17.34 -3.51 21.55
N GLU A 100 -16.58 -4.25 20.75
CA GLU A 100 -15.51 -5.11 21.24
C GLU A 100 -14.28 -4.31 21.64
N THR A 101 -13.41 -4.97 22.41
CA THR A 101 -12.19 -4.38 22.95
C THR A 101 -10.96 -5.17 22.56
N PHE A 102 -9.76 -4.64 22.86
CA PHE A 102 -8.50 -5.34 22.62
C PHE A 102 -8.39 -6.67 23.38
N SER A 103 -9.06 -6.78 24.53
CA SER A 103 -9.06 -8.00 25.35
C SER A 103 -10.08 -9.05 24.92
N THR A 104 -10.98 -8.73 23.98
CA THR A 104 -11.98 -9.69 23.47
C THR A 104 -11.27 -10.88 22.79
N PRO A 105 -11.66 -12.14 23.04
CA PRO A 105 -11.14 -13.31 22.32
C PRO A 105 -11.36 -13.24 20.81
N PHE A 106 -10.35 -13.58 20.00
CA PHE A 106 -10.42 -13.52 18.53
C PHE A 106 -11.43 -14.49 17.92
N ALA A 107 -11.53 -15.70 18.48
CA ALA A 107 -12.53 -16.70 18.09
C ALA A 107 -13.22 -17.22 19.37
N PRO A 108 -14.22 -16.49 19.90
CA PRO A 108 -14.90 -16.86 21.13
C PRO A 108 -15.54 -18.26 21.07
N GLN A 109 -16.08 -18.61 19.89
CA GLN A 109 -16.74 -19.89 19.65
C GLN A 109 -15.77 -21.09 19.71
N LEU A 110 -14.47 -20.83 19.59
CA LEU A 110 -13.41 -21.83 19.64
C LEU A 110 -12.64 -21.81 20.97
N ASN A 111 -13.13 -21.10 21.99
CA ASN A 111 -12.43 -20.87 23.27
C ASN A 111 -10.99 -20.34 23.06
N SER A 112 -10.80 -19.46 22.08
CA SER A 112 -9.49 -18.92 21.76
C SER A 112 -8.91 -18.11 22.92
N VAL A 113 -7.65 -18.40 23.29
CA VAL A 113 -6.88 -17.60 24.25
C VAL A 113 -6.30 -16.33 23.58
N VAL A 114 -6.17 -16.34 22.26
CA VAL A 114 -5.69 -15.20 21.46
C VAL A 114 -6.76 -14.11 21.44
N THR A 115 -6.37 -12.87 21.72
CA THR A 115 -7.29 -11.71 21.71
C THR A 115 -7.23 -10.92 20.40
N MET A 116 -8.22 -10.06 20.16
CA MET A 116 -8.22 -9.14 19.01
C MET A 116 -6.97 -8.25 19.01
N GLY A 117 -6.56 -7.80 20.19
CA GLY A 117 -5.36 -6.99 20.39
C GLY A 117 -4.07 -7.72 20.02
N ASP A 118 -3.94 -8.99 20.38
CA ASP A 118 -2.79 -9.83 19.98
C ASP A 118 -2.66 -9.89 18.46
N MET A 119 -3.79 -10.09 17.76
CA MET A 119 -3.82 -10.12 16.29
C MET A 119 -3.43 -8.77 15.68
N LEU A 120 -3.95 -7.66 16.22
CA LEU A 120 -3.65 -6.31 15.75
C LEU A 120 -2.17 -5.92 15.97
N ILE A 121 -1.56 -6.34 17.09
CA ILE A 121 -0.12 -6.17 17.30
C ILE A 121 0.69 -6.92 16.25
N VAL A 122 0.36 -8.20 15.99
CA VAL A 122 1.11 -9.01 15.03
C VAL A 122 1.05 -8.39 13.64
N VAL A 123 -0.14 -8.02 13.15
CA VAL A 123 -0.28 -7.41 11.83
C VAL A 123 0.32 -6.00 11.74
N ALA A 124 0.29 -5.21 12.83
CA ALA A 124 0.99 -3.94 12.88
C ALA A 124 2.51 -4.14 12.75
N GLN A 125 3.08 -5.13 13.45
CA GLN A 125 4.49 -5.49 13.30
C GLN A 125 4.81 -6.04 11.90
N MET A 126 3.87 -6.71 11.23
CA MET A 126 4.04 -7.13 9.83
C MET A 126 4.15 -5.93 8.89
N LEU A 127 3.30 -4.91 9.07
CA LEU A 127 3.36 -3.68 8.28
C LEU A 127 4.69 -2.94 8.50
N ILE A 128 5.11 -2.79 9.75
CA ILE A 128 6.37 -2.11 10.10
C ILE A 128 7.57 -2.91 9.55
N ALA A 129 7.60 -4.23 9.74
CA ALA A 129 8.64 -5.10 9.19
C ALA A 129 8.73 -4.99 7.67
N MET A 130 7.60 -4.84 6.98
CA MET A 130 7.57 -4.71 5.52
C MET A 130 8.24 -3.43 5.08
N TYR A 131 7.98 -2.31 5.77
CA TYR A 131 8.64 -1.03 5.49
C TYR A 131 10.14 -1.05 5.80
N ILE A 132 10.55 -1.67 6.91
CA ILE A 132 11.98 -1.87 7.22
C ILE A 132 12.63 -2.70 6.12
N PHE A 133 12.03 -3.83 5.77
CA PHE A 133 12.52 -4.71 4.72
C PHE A 133 12.65 -3.97 3.40
N GLU A 134 11.65 -3.18 3.01
CA GLU A 134 11.69 -2.40 1.77
C GLU A 134 12.82 -1.37 1.77
N LEU A 135 13.03 -0.64 2.87
CA LEU A 135 14.13 0.32 3.02
C LEU A 135 15.51 -0.33 2.87
N LEU A 136 15.70 -1.52 3.42
CA LEU A 136 16.98 -2.24 3.39
C LEU A 136 17.20 -2.98 2.05
N TYR A 137 16.13 -3.51 1.47
CA TYR A 137 16.21 -4.40 0.31
C TYR A 137 16.08 -3.66 -1.03
N ARG A 138 15.43 -2.50 -1.12
CA ARG A 138 15.39 -1.71 -2.36
C ARG A 138 16.73 -1.00 -2.60
N SER A 139 17.21 -1.03 -3.85
CA SER A 139 18.43 -0.31 -4.21
C SER A 139 18.21 1.19 -4.47
N LYS A 140 16.99 1.58 -4.85
CA LYS A 140 16.59 2.98 -5.02
C LYS A 140 15.14 3.19 -4.57
N LEU A 141 14.95 4.21 -3.75
CA LEU A 141 13.66 4.72 -3.32
C LEU A 141 13.68 6.25 -3.48
N SER A 142 12.50 6.85 -3.70
CA SER A 142 12.41 8.31 -3.70
C SER A 142 12.56 8.83 -2.27
N PRO A 143 13.11 10.04 -2.06
CA PRO A 143 13.20 10.63 -0.72
C PRO A 143 11.85 10.70 -0.01
N VAL A 144 10.77 10.98 -0.75
CA VAL A 144 9.40 11.01 -0.23
C VAL A 144 8.96 9.63 0.27
N ALA A 145 9.23 8.57 -0.48
CA ALA A 145 8.90 7.20 -0.04
C ALA A 145 9.75 6.78 1.17
N ILE A 146 11.03 7.17 1.22
CA ILE A 146 11.90 6.89 2.37
C ILE A 146 11.34 7.56 3.63
N LEU A 147 10.98 8.85 3.55
CA LEU A 147 10.39 9.58 4.67
C LEU A 147 9.04 9.01 5.09
N HIS A 148 8.19 8.63 4.13
CA HIS A 148 6.93 7.93 4.41
C HIS A 148 7.17 6.65 5.21
N HIS A 149 8.04 5.76 4.72
CA HIS A 149 8.33 4.48 5.38
C HIS A 149 8.93 4.68 6.78
N ILE A 150 9.90 5.59 6.92
CA ILE A 150 10.50 5.92 8.23
C ILE A 150 9.43 6.47 9.18
N GLY A 151 8.59 7.37 8.68
CA GLY A 151 7.46 7.92 9.43
C GLY A 151 6.54 6.81 9.92
N THR A 152 6.12 5.89 9.04
CA THR A 152 5.21 4.80 9.39
C THR A 152 5.81 3.88 10.45
N ILE A 153 7.12 3.60 10.34
CA ILE A 153 7.84 2.79 11.33
C ILE A 153 7.85 3.49 12.69
N ILE A 154 8.23 4.77 12.74
CA ILE A 154 8.33 5.54 13.99
C ILE A 154 6.97 5.69 14.65
N ILE A 155 5.93 6.07 13.90
CA ILE A 155 4.57 6.24 14.41
C ILE A 155 4.03 4.91 14.94
N GLY A 156 4.12 3.84 14.14
CA GLY A 156 3.63 2.51 14.53
C GLY A 156 4.33 1.95 15.77
N GLN A 157 5.66 2.07 15.86
CA GLN A 157 6.39 1.64 17.06
C GLN A 157 6.08 2.54 18.26
N SER A 158 5.90 3.85 18.06
CA SER A 158 5.57 4.78 19.14
C SER A 158 4.18 4.50 19.72
N ALA A 159 3.17 4.26 18.89
CA ALA A 159 1.83 3.90 19.33
C ALA A 159 1.85 2.64 20.22
N ILE A 160 2.63 1.63 19.83
CA ILE A 160 2.79 0.42 20.65
C ILE A 160 3.59 0.71 21.93
N ALA A 161 4.65 1.50 21.88
CA ALA A 161 5.46 1.82 23.06
C ALA A 161 4.68 2.62 24.11
N ILE A 162 3.88 3.59 23.68
CA ILE A 162 3.01 4.42 24.53
C ILE A 162 1.93 3.55 25.20
N SER A 163 1.42 2.53 24.48
CA SER A 163 0.50 1.53 25.03
C SER A 163 1.06 0.65 26.15
N LEU A 164 2.36 0.72 26.44
CA LEU A 164 2.95 0.00 27.58
C LEU A 164 2.88 0.82 28.88
N ARG A 165 2.51 2.11 28.81
CA ARG A 165 2.52 3.04 29.95
C ARG A 165 1.16 3.70 30.17
N LEU A 166 0.09 2.90 30.20
CA LEU A 166 -1.29 3.39 30.31
C LEU A 166 -1.53 4.38 31.45
N ALA A 167 -0.92 4.16 32.61
CA ALA A 167 -1.09 5.05 33.76
C ALA A 167 -0.56 6.48 33.52
N ARG A 168 0.33 6.65 32.53
CA ARG A 168 0.92 7.93 32.16
C ARG A 168 0.31 8.50 30.87
N GLU A 169 -0.24 7.64 30.02
CA GLU A 169 -0.67 7.95 28.66
C GLU A 169 -2.15 7.54 28.48
N PRO A 170 -3.10 8.42 28.83
CA PRO A 170 -4.54 8.09 28.77
C PRO A 170 -5.06 7.94 27.34
N ASP A 171 -4.31 8.39 26.34
CA ASP A 171 -4.69 8.35 24.93
C ASP A 171 -4.18 7.10 24.20
N ALA A 172 -3.48 6.19 24.90
CA ALA A 172 -2.65 5.18 24.25
C ALA A 172 -3.44 4.15 23.42
N ASP A 173 -4.63 3.77 23.87
CA ASP A 173 -5.52 2.85 23.16
C ASP A 173 -6.19 3.53 21.96
N ILE A 174 -6.62 4.78 22.10
CA ILE A 174 -7.17 5.60 21.02
C ILE A 174 -6.13 5.86 19.93
N GLU A 175 -4.90 6.21 20.32
CA GLU A 175 -3.79 6.43 19.39
C GLU A 175 -3.47 5.16 18.60
N PHE A 176 -3.51 3.99 19.27
CA PHE A 176 -3.35 2.71 18.57
C PHE A 176 -4.50 2.44 17.60
N ILE A 177 -5.76 2.72 17.97
CA ILE A 177 -6.92 2.64 17.04
C ILE A 177 -6.69 3.54 15.84
N LEU A 178 -6.31 4.81 16.05
CA LEU A 178 -6.07 5.76 14.97
C LEU A 178 -4.95 5.28 14.04
N CYS A 179 -3.86 4.75 14.59
CA CYS A 179 -2.79 4.12 13.83
C CYS A 179 -3.27 2.90 13.02
N THR A 180 -4.19 2.08 13.56
CA THR A 180 -4.76 0.96 12.77
C THR A 180 -5.65 1.45 11.64
N VAL A 181 -6.37 2.57 11.82
CA VAL A 181 -7.15 3.21 10.75
C VAL A 181 -6.24 3.73 9.65
N TRP A 182 -5.17 4.46 10.00
CA TRP A 182 -4.15 4.87 9.04
C TRP A 182 -3.52 3.67 8.32
N GLY A 183 -3.11 2.65 9.06
CA GLY A 183 -2.55 1.42 8.49
C GLY A 183 -3.51 0.73 7.52
N ALA A 184 -4.81 0.70 7.81
CA ALA A 184 -5.81 0.12 6.90
C ALA A 184 -5.90 0.89 5.58
N PHE A 185 -5.98 2.22 5.63
CA PHE A 185 -6.03 3.05 4.42
C PHE A 185 -4.73 3.03 3.62
N ASP A 186 -3.58 3.04 4.30
CA ASP A 186 -2.26 2.89 3.71
C ASP A 186 -2.16 1.57 2.93
N ILE A 187 -2.55 0.45 3.55
CA ILE A 187 -2.56 -0.86 2.90
C ILE A 187 -3.47 -0.86 1.66
N VAL A 188 -4.70 -0.38 1.77
CA VAL A 188 -5.66 -0.38 0.65
C VAL A 188 -5.21 0.53 -0.49
N SER A 189 -4.79 1.75 -0.17
CA SER A 189 -4.44 2.78 -1.16
C SER A 189 -3.11 2.51 -1.86
N GLU A 190 -2.16 1.84 -1.19
CA GLU A 190 -0.87 1.46 -1.76
C GLU A 190 -0.85 0.07 -2.40
N PHE A 191 -1.79 -0.83 -2.08
CA PHE A 191 -1.79 -2.19 -2.64
C PHE A 191 -1.83 -2.18 -4.17
N PHE A 192 -2.75 -1.41 -4.76
CA PHE A 192 -2.91 -1.36 -6.21
C PHE A 192 -1.67 -0.78 -6.95
N PRO A 193 -1.01 0.29 -6.45
CA PRO A 193 0.32 0.68 -6.88
C PRO A 193 1.36 -0.44 -7.00
N HIS A 194 1.46 -1.36 -6.01
CA HIS A 194 2.40 -2.49 -6.11
C HIS A 194 2.04 -3.41 -7.28
N VAL A 195 0.76 -3.72 -7.45
CA VAL A 195 0.26 -4.52 -8.58
C VAL A 195 0.59 -3.82 -9.90
N ALA A 196 0.30 -2.52 -10.02
CA ALA A 196 0.56 -1.75 -11.23
C ALA A 196 2.03 -1.78 -11.67
N ILE A 197 2.97 -1.68 -10.72
CA ILE A 197 4.40 -1.77 -11.03
C ILE A 197 4.80 -3.19 -11.44
N VAL A 198 4.21 -4.24 -10.86
CA VAL A 198 4.44 -5.63 -11.30
C VAL A 198 3.94 -5.81 -12.74
N LEU A 199 2.72 -5.38 -13.05
CA LEU A 199 2.14 -5.46 -14.39
C LEU A 199 2.96 -4.66 -15.42
N TYR A 200 3.51 -3.52 -15.02
CA TYR A 200 4.42 -2.72 -15.85
C TYR A 200 5.69 -3.47 -16.26
N ARG A 201 6.20 -4.38 -15.41
CA ARG A 201 7.36 -5.21 -15.74
C ARG A 201 7.00 -6.42 -16.59
N ILE A 202 5.79 -6.97 -16.43
CA ILE A 202 5.33 -8.14 -17.17
C ILE A 202 4.96 -7.76 -18.62
N TRP A 203 4.30 -6.62 -18.83
CA TRP A 203 3.83 -6.21 -20.16
C TRP A 203 4.30 -4.80 -20.57
N PRO A 204 5.62 -4.56 -20.71
CA PRO A 204 6.17 -3.21 -20.93
C PRO A 204 5.69 -2.55 -22.23
N ASN A 205 5.33 -3.34 -23.24
CA ASN A 205 4.92 -2.84 -24.57
C ASN A 205 3.40 -2.70 -24.72
N ARG A 206 2.60 -3.06 -23.71
CA ARG A 206 1.13 -2.91 -23.78
C ARG A 206 0.71 -1.52 -23.31
N HIS A 207 1.11 -0.48 -24.05
CA HIS A 207 0.95 0.92 -23.64
C HIS A 207 -0.50 1.33 -23.33
N LYS A 208 -1.47 0.87 -24.13
CA LYS A 208 -2.90 1.11 -23.88
C LYS A 208 -3.34 0.55 -22.52
N PHE A 209 -3.04 -0.72 -22.25
CA PHE A 209 -3.35 -1.38 -20.98
C PHE A 209 -2.66 -0.70 -19.80
N LEU A 210 -1.36 -0.43 -19.91
CA LEU A 210 -0.59 0.22 -18.85
C LEU A 210 -1.08 1.64 -18.57
N SER A 211 -1.53 2.38 -19.59
CA SER A 211 -2.12 3.70 -19.40
C SER A 211 -3.38 3.62 -18.52
N THR A 212 -4.26 2.65 -18.77
CA THR A 212 -5.45 2.43 -17.94
C THR A 212 -5.07 2.03 -16.53
N VAL A 213 -4.13 1.11 -16.35
CA VAL A 213 -3.67 0.66 -15.03
C VAL A 213 -3.09 1.82 -14.20
N PHE A 214 -2.25 2.67 -14.79
CA PHE A 214 -1.68 3.82 -14.07
C PHE A 214 -2.71 4.91 -13.79
N LEU A 215 -3.68 5.11 -14.67
CA LEU A 215 -4.78 6.03 -14.40
C LEU A 215 -5.65 5.53 -13.23
N LEU A 216 -6.00 4.24 -13.22
CA LEU A 216 -6.71 3.62 -12.11
C LEU A 216 -5.91 3.70 -10.82
N SER A 217 -4.58 3.50 -10.87
CA SER A 217 -3.72 3.64 -9.69
C SER A 217 -3.71 5.06 -9.15
N CYS A 218 -3.56 6.05 -10.02
CA CYS A 218 -3.65 7.46 -9.63
C CYS A 218 -5.01 7.78 -8.97
N PHE A 219 -6.11 7.33 -9.57
CA PHE A 219 -7.45 7.61 -9.05
C PHE A 219 -7.72 6.91 -7.73
N THR A 220 -7.42 5.61 -7.64
CA THR A 220 -7.66 4.82 -6.42
C THR A 220 -6.81 5.29 -5.25
N THR A 221 -5.53 5.65 -5.47
CA THR A 221 -4.70 6.22 -4.40
C THR A 221 -5.23 7.59 -3.96
N ALA A 222 -5.58 8.50 -4.88
CA ALA A 222 -6.12 9.82 -4.54
C ALA A 222 -7.48 9.75 -3.81
N ALA A 223 -8.37 8.86 -4.28
CA ALA A 223 -9.64 8.58 -3.62
C ALA A 223 -9.41 7.97 -2.22
N GLY A 224 -8.45 7.04 -2.10
CA GLY A 224 -8.02 6.45 -0.84
C GLY A 224 -7.57 7.51 0.18
N THR A 225 -6.65 8.41 -0.20
CA THR A 225 -6.20 9.53 0.64
C THR A 225 -7.34 10.45 1.06
N THR A 226 -8.28 10.72 0.15
CA THR A 226 -9.45 11.56 0.45
C THR A 226 -10.36 10.88 1.49
N CYS A 227 -10.67 9.59 1.30
CA CYS A 227 -11.45 8.81 2.26
C CYS A 227 -10.74 8.69 3.62
N GLU A 228 -9.43 8.43 3.60
CA GLU A 228 -8.60 8.39 4.80
C GLU A 228 -8.67 9.71 5.56
N THR A 229 -8.52 10.84 4.87
CA THR A 229 -8.59 12.18 5.47
C THR A 229 -9.94 12.41 6.14
N ILE A 230 -11.03 12.09 5.45
CA ILE A 230 -12.40 12.25 5.97
C ILE A 230 -12.58 11.41 7.24
N VAL A 231 -12.25 10.11 7.18
CA VAL A 231 -12.46 9.19 8.32
C VAL A 231 -11.54 9.53 9.48
N THR A 232 -10.27 9.82 9.22
CA THR A 232 -9.29 10.22 10.25
C THR A 232 -9.74 11.50 10.94
N MET A 233 -10.09 12.55 10.19
CA MET A 233 -10.48 13.83 10.78
C MET A 233 -11.83 13.74 11.50
N TRP A 234 -12.74 12.90 11.01
CA TRP A 234 -13.98 12.59 11.71
C TRP A 234 -13.73 11.88 13.05
N LEU A 235 -12.89 10.84 13.09
CA LEU A 235 -12.51 10.14 14.32
C LEU A 235 -11.79 11.09 15.29
N PHE A 236 -10.79 11.80 14.79
CA PHE A 236 -9.98 12.74 15.56
C PHE A 236 -10.84 13.86 16.17
N GLY A 237 -11.75 14.44 15.38
CA GLY A 237 -12.69 15.47 15.86
C GLY A 237 -13.71 14.93 16.86
N THR A 238 -14.18 13.69 16.69
CA THR A 238 -15.09 13.05 17.65
C THR A 238 -14.45 12.86 19.03
N LEU A 239 -13.14 12.63 19.05
CA LEU A 239 -12.34 12.41 20.26
C LEU A 239 -11.59 13.67 20.71
N TRP A 240 -11.87 14.84 20.14
CA TRP A 240 -11.16 16.11 20.38
C TRP A 240 -10.94 16.43 21.87
N ASN A 241 -11.94 16.18 22.71
CA ASN A 241 -11.86 16.52 24.13
C ASN A 241 -11.02 15.53 24.95
N GLN A 242 -10.76 14.33 24.44
CA GLN A 242 -9.97 13.30 25.12
C GLN A 242 -8.47 13.50 24.87
N TRP A 243 -8.09 13.92 23.66
CA TRP A 243 -6.69 14.10 23.29
C TRP A 243 -5.94 15.10 24.18
N GLN A 244 -4.77 14.68 24.62
CA GLN A 244 -3.74 15.57 25.15
C GLN A 244 -3.27 16.56 24.08
N ILE A 245 -2.77 17.71 24.54
CA ILE A 245 -2.33 18.79 23.66
C ILE A 245 -1.23 18.36 22.69
N ALA A 246 -0.36 17.43 23.11
CA ALA A 246 0.70 16.89 22.25
C ALA A 246 0.11 16.21 21.01
N PHE A 247 -0.88 15.34 21.15
CA PHE A 247 -1.55 14.67 20.03
C PHE A 247 -2.45 15.62 19.23
N LYS A 248 -3.03 16.64 19.86
CA LYS A 248 -3.76 17.70 19.15
C LYS A 248 -2.92 18.44 18.11
N VAL A 249 -1.61 18.52 18.33
CA VAL A 249 -0.65 19.18 17.43
C VAL A 249 0.04 18.16 16.53
N ALA A 250 0.57 17.08 17.09
CA ALA A 250 1.36 16.10 16.35
C ALA A 250 0.50 15.37 15.29
N THR A 251 -0.69 14.90 15.67
CA THR A 251 -1.51 14.06 14.78
C THR A 251 -1.94 14.79 13.49
N PRO A 252 -2.43 16.04 13.51
CA PRO A 252 -2.72 16.77 12.28
C PRO A 252 -1.49 17.08 11.43
N LEU A 253 -0.35 17.41 12.04
CA LEU A 253 0.90 17.68 11.31
C LEU A 253 1.41 16.43 10.60
N LEU A 254 1.40 15.29 11.29
CA LEU A 254 1.74 13.99 10.70
C LEU A 254 0.77 13.65 9.58
N HIS A 255 -0.54 13.84 9.77
CA HIS A 255 -1.52 13.57 8.73
C HIS A 255 -1.28 14.42 7.46
N ILE A 256 -0.97 15.71 7.61
CA ILE A 256 -0.64 16.58 6.47
C ILE A 256 0.59 16.05 5.73
N ALA A 257 1.63 15.65 6.45
CA ALA A 257 2.86 15.11 5.86
C ALA A 257 2.61 13.81 5.07
N PHE A 258 1.81 12.89 5.64
CA PHE A 258 1.46 11.63 5.01
C PHE A 258 0.54 11.80 3.80
N SER A 259 -0.48 12.64 3.91
CA SER A 259 -1.35 12.98 2.78
C SER A 259 -0.56 13.63 1.65
N ALA A 260 0.43 14.48 1.95
CA ALA A 260 1.32 15.02 0.93
C ALA A 260 2.18 13.93 0.25
N ALA A 261 2.67 12.94 0.99
CA ALA A 261 3.41 11.81 0.45
C ALA A 261 2.54 10.93 -0.48
N GLN A 262 1.30 10.63 -0.08
CA GLN A 262 0.35 9.86 -0.90
C GLN A 262 -0.10 10.62 -2.16
N ILE A 263 -0.33 11.94 -2.05
CA ILE A 263 -0.61 12.80 -3.21
C ILE A 263 0.58 12.80 -4.17
N HIS A 264 1.81 12.89 -3.65
CA HIS A 264 3.00 12.75 -4.48
C HIS A 264 3.03 11.39 -5.21
N GLY A 265 2.66 10.30 -4.53
CA GLY A 265 2.50 8.98 -5.14
C GLY A 265 1.50 8.99 -6.30
N SER A 266 0.33 9.59 -6.10
CA SER A 266 -0.70 9.76 -7.14
C SER A 266 -0.17 10.54 -8.35
N MET A 267 0.59 11.61 -8.11
CA MET A 267 1.23 12.41 -9.16
C MET A 267 2.27 11.62 -9.96
N VAL A 268 3.00 10.69 -9.33
CA VAL A 268 3.92 9.78 -10.04
C VAL A 268 3.14 8.90 -11.01
N PHE A 269 2.03 8.29 -10.58
CA PHE A 269 1.20 7.45 -11.45
C PHE A 269 0.55 8.25 -12.58
N TRP A 270 0.12 9.48 -12.32
CA TRP A 270 -0.36 10.38 -13.37
C TRP A 270 0.70 10.66 -14.44
N ARG A 271 1.95 10.90 -14.03
CA ARG A 271 3.08 11.07 -14.97
C ARG A 271 3.35 9.79 -15.76
N MET A 272 3.28 8.63 -15.13
CA MET A 272 3.42 7.34 -15.81
C MET A 272 2.30 7.11 -16.83
N TYR A 273 1.05 7.43 -16.48
CA TYR A 273 -0.10 7.42 -17.39
C TYR A 273 0.16 8.31 -18.62
N LYS A 274 0.54 9.57 -18.41
CA LYS A 274 0.87 10.50 -19.51
C LYS A 274 1.99 9.97 -20.40
N LYS A 275 3.03 9.36 -19.80
CA LYS A 275 4.13 8.73 -20.54
C LYS A 275 3.62 7.59 -21.43
N GLN A 276 2.79 6.69 -20.91
CA GLN A 276 2.22 5.58 -21.70
C GLN A 276 1.32 6.09 -22.84
N ARG A 277 0.54 7.15 -22.59
CA ARG A 277 -0.28 7.79 -23.65
C ARG A 277 0.57 8.42 -24.76
N LYS A 278 1.73 8.99 -24.41
CA LYS A 278 2.68 9.52 -25.41
C LYS A 278 3.25 8.39 -26.27
N LEU A 279 3.73 7.31 -25.65
CA LEU A 279 4.26 6.15 -26.38
C LEU A 279 3.22 5.53 -27.32
N LEU A 280 1.96 5.44 -26.88
CA LEU A 280 0.88 4.94 -27.72
C LEU A 280 0.66 5.79 -28.98
N ARG A 281 0.73 7.13 -28.85
CA ARG A 281 0.62 8.04 -30.01
C ARG A 281 1.79 7.90 -30.97
N GLU A 282 3.02 7.78 -30.44
CA GLU A 282 4.23 7.58 -31.26
C GLU A 282 4.19 6.25 -32.03
N GLU A 283 3.58 5.20 -31.45
CA GLU A 283 3.35 3.92 -32.15
C GLU A 283 2.28 4.04 -33.25
N GLU A 284 1.19 4.75 -32.98
CA GLU A 284 0.12 5.02 -33.97
C GLU A 284 0.66 5.82 -35.15
N GLU A 285 1.37 6.93 -34.90
CA GLU A 285 2.01 7.76 -35.94
C GLU A 285 3.02 6.97 -36.78
N ARG A 286 3.83 6.13 -36.13
CA ARG A 286 4.78 5.27 -36.85
C ARG A 286 4.04 4.26 -37.74
N ALA A 287 2.99 3.61 -37.24
CA ALA A 287 2.22 2.65 -38.01
C ALA A 287 1.54 3.29 -39.23
N ASP A 288 1.05 4.53 -39.10
CA ASP A 288 0.43 5.25 -40.21
C ASP A 288 1.46 5.68 -41.26
N SER A 289 2.64 6.15 -40.85
CA SER A 289 3.74 6.46 -41.80
C SER A 289 4.20 5.25 -42.61
N PHE A 290 4.23 4.05 -42.01
CA PHE A 290 4.55 2.82 -42.73
C PHE A 290 3.45 2.42 -43.72
N LYS A 291 2.17 2.64 -43.37
CA LYS A 291 1.06 2.36 -44.30
C LYS A 291 1.10 3.31 -45.49
N GLU A 292 1.30 4.60 -45.26
CA GLU A 292 1.43 5.60 -46.33
C GLU A 292 2.61 5.28 -47.26
N GLY A 293 3.78 4.90 -46.71
CA GLY A 293 4.94 4.47 -47.49
C GLY A 293 4.67 3.22 -48.33
N ASN A 294 4.02 2.20 -47.76
CA ASN A 294 3.68 0.98 -48.49
C ASN A 294 2.63 1.22 -49.59
N ILE A 295 1.65 2.10 -49.36
CA ILE A 295 0.69 2.52 -50.39
C ILE A 295 1.40 3.27 -51.51
N GLY A 296 2.34 4.17 -51.18
CA GLY A 296 3.15 4.89 -52.17
C GLY A 296 3.96 3.95 -53.06
N ILE A 297 4.64 2.96 -52.47
CA ILE A 297 5.40 1.94 -53.21
C ILE A 297 4.49 1.09 -54.10
N ALA A 298 3.31 0.68 -53.60
CA ALA A 298 2.36 -0.12 -54.37
C ALA A 298 1.78 0.67 -55.57
N LEU A 299 1.51 1.96 -55.40
CA LEU A 299 1.04 2.84 -56.47
C LEU A 299 2.14 3.07 -57.52
N GLN A 300 3.40 3.27 -57.11
CA GLN A 300 4.52 3.44 -58.02
C GLN A 300 4.80 2.17 -58.83
N SER A 301 4.82 1.00 -58.18
CA SER A 301 4.96 -0.30 -58.86
C SER A 301 3.82 -0.57 -59.85
N SER A 302 2.59 -0.17 -59.51
CA SER A 302 1.43 -0.29 -60.41
C SER A 302 1.55 0.64 -61.63
N ALA A 303 2.03 1.87 -61.43
CA ALA A 303 2.27 2.82 -62.52
C ALA A 303 3.38 2.35 -63.48
N GLU A 304 4.48 1.82 -62.96
CA GLU A 304 5.58 1.25 -63.76
C GLU A 304 5.14 0.00 -64.55
N SER A 305 4.21 -0.80 -64.02
CA SER A 305 3.65 -1.95 -64.73
C SER A 305 2.65 -1.58 -65.85
N MET A 306 2.03 -0.39 -65.78
CA MET A 306 1.06 0.09 -66.77
C MET A 306 1.72 0.79 -67.96
N PHE A 307 2.95 1.28 -67.80
CA PHE A 307 3.74 1.92 -68.85
C PHE A 307 5.11 1.25 -68.97
N PRO A 308 5.19 0.02 -69.49
CA PRO A 308 6.48 -0.58 -69.77
C PRO A 308 7.22 0.32 -70.77
N GLU A 309 8.38 0.86 -70.36
CA GLU A 309 9.27 1.55 -71.28
C GLU A 309 9.59 0.60 -72.45
N ASN A 310 9.08 0.92 -73.64
CA ASN A 310 9.47 0.27 -74.88
C ASN A 310 10.97 0.53 -75.10
N ARG A 311 11.79 -0.46 -74.74
CA ARG A 311 13.17 -0.59 -75.20
C ARG A 311 13.24 -1.48 -76.43
#